data_AF-A0A0G1AIM4-F1
#
_entry.id   AF-A0A0G1AIM4-F1
#
_cell.length_a   1.000
_cell.length_b   1.000
_cell.length_c   1.000
_cell.angle_alpha   90.00
_cell.angle_beta   90.00
_cell.angle_gamma   90.00
#
_symmetry.space_group_name_H-M   'P 1'
#
loop_
_entity.id
_entity.type
_entity.pdbx_description
1 polymer ?
#
loop_
_entity_poly.entity_id
_entity_poly.type
_entity_poly.pdbx_seq_one_letter_code
_entity_poly.pdbx_strand_id
1 'polypeptide(L)'
;MSYEEPFPIGSFQVRRVSFTAGAMVGILRGVIRSERSSLESVWHHYVKEAQQFINLALEAAEFRIDGSSPENPSLSFKAYEITLNVMPEASIESIENMLKRFSRFLTRMLLSPWILSEEELKTANQLLIFFSEIEKAGAEIDFNFPTF
;
A
#
# COMPACT_ATOMS: atom_id res chain seq x y z
N MET A 1 16.82 -27.86 -8.92
CA MET A 1 16.63 -26.43 -8.60
C MET A 1 15.62 -25.91 -9.59
N SER A 2 14.34 -25.84 -9.19
CA SER A 2 13.30 -25.28 -10.04
C SER A 2 13.29 -23.78 -9.80
N TYR A 3 13.48 -23.00 -10.87
CA TYR A 3 13.33 -21.55 -10.86
C TYR A 3 11.94 -21.21 -10.29
N GLU A 4 11.87 -20.33 -9.28
CA GLU A 4 10.62 -19.69 -8.90
C GLU A 4 10.10 -18.93 -10.11
N GLU A 5 8.89 -19.27 -10.56
CA GLU A 5 8.21 -18.55 -11.64
C GLU A 5 8.06 -17.07 -11.25
N PRO A 6 8.16 -16.13 -12.22
CA PRO A 6 7.75 -14.76 -11.97
C PRO A 6 6.27 -14.77 -11.58
N PHE A 7 5.96 -14.28 -10.38
CA PHE A 7 4.58 -14.16 -9.90
C PHE A 7 3.71 -13.47 -10.96
N PRO A 8 2.56 -14.04 -11.35
CA PRO A 8 1.70 -13.43 -12.35
C PRO A 8 1.19 -12.08 -11.83
N ILE A 9 1.61 -11.02 -12.52
CA ILE A 9 1.07 -9.67 -12.39
C ILE A 9 -0.35 -9.71 -12.96
N GLY A 10 -1.37 -9.98 -12.12
CA GLY A 10 -2.73 -10.06 -12.64
C GLY A 10 -3.76 -10.65 -11.68
N SER A 11 -4.07 -9.91 -10.62
CA SER A 11 -5.36 -9.88 -9.88
C SER A 11 -5.12 -9.41 -8.45
N PHE A 12 -5.10 -8.10 -8.24
CA PHE A 12 -5.06 -7.54 -6.89
C PHE A 12 -6.49 -7.61 -6.31
N GLN A 13 -6.80 -8.68 -5.57
CA GLN A 13 -8.09 -8.86 -4.91
C GLN A 13 -8.16 -8.01 -3.63
N VAL A 14 -9.30 -7.42 -3.29
CA VAL A 14 -9.45 -6.59 -2.05
C VAL A 14 -9.11 -7.36 -0.78
N ARG A 15 -9.45 -8.65 -0.71
CA ARG A 15 -9.05 -9.51 0.43
C ARG A 15 -7.53 -9.58 0.60
N ARG A 16 -6.77 -9.57 -0.51
CA ARG A 16 -5.31 -9.49 -0.50
C ARG A 16 -4.83 -8.13 0.01
N VAL A 17 -5.45 -7.03 -0.44
CA VAL A 17 -5.14 -5.66 0.06
C VAL A 17 -5.30 -5.59 1.58
N SER A 18 -6.43 -6.07 2.11
CA SER A 18 -6.71 -6.05 3.55
C SER A 18 -5.71 -6.88 4.34
N PHE A 19 -5.35 -8.06 3.84
CA PHE A 19 -4.36 -8.93 4.47
C PHE A 19 -2.96 -8.29 4.48
N THR A 20 -2.53 -7.76 3.34
CA THR A 20 -1.27 -7.01 3.21
C THR A 20 -1.27 -5.81 4.16
N ALA A 21 -2.40 -5.09 4.30
CA ALA A 21 -2.54 -3.96 5.19
C ALA A 21 -2.34 -4.36 6.67
N GLY A 22 -2.99 -5.43 7.13
CA GLY A 22 -2.80 -5.93 8.50
C GLY A 22 -1.36 -6.40 8.77
N ALA A 23 -0.72 -7.07 7.81
CA ALA A 23 0.69 -7.43 7.91
C ALA A 23 1.59 -6.19 8.00
N MET A 24 1.33 -5.16 7.20
CA MET A 24 2.06 -3.90 7.24
C MET A 24 1.88 -3.14 8.55
N VAL A 25 0.68 -3.15 9.14
CA VAL A 25 0.43 -2.57 10.48
C VAL A 25 1.35 -3.24 11.51
N GLY A 26 1.48 -4.57 11.48
CA GLY A 26 2.38 -5.32 12.36
C GLY A 26 3.86 -4.99 12.14
N ILE A 27 4.30 -4.86 10.90
CA ILE A 27 5.69 -4.48 10.55
C ILE A 27 5.99 -3.06 11.02
N LEU A 28 5.13 -2.09 10.70
CA LEU A 28 5.33 -0.68 11.03
C LEU A 28 5.34 -0.44 12.54
N ARG A 29 4.48 -1.13 13.31
CA ARG A 29 4.52 -1.08 14.78
C ARG A 29 5.86 -1.56 15.34
N GLY A 30 6.38 -2.68 14.84
CA GLY A 30 7.69 -3.19 15.24
C GLY A 30 8.81 -2.19 14.92
N VAL A 31 8.80 -1.66 13.68
CA VAL A 31 9.78 -0.66 13.23
C VAL A 31 9.76 0.60 14.09
N ILE A 32 8.58 1.17 14.34
CA ILE A 32 8.42 2.39 15.14
C ILE A 32 8.90 2.19 16.59
N ARG A 33 8.68 0.99 17.15
CA ARG A 33 9.12 0.64 18.51
C ARG A 33 10.57 0.16 18.57
N SER A 34 11.25 0.03 17.43
CA SER A 34 12.55 -0.64 17.33
C SER A 34 12.54 -2.06 17.91
N GLU A 35 11.41 -2.75 17.76
CA GLU A 35 11.17 -4.12 18.19
C GLU A 35 11.17 -5.06 16.98
N ARG A 36 11.77 -6.24 17.12
CA ARG A 36 11.65 -7.28 16.10
C ARG A 36 10.21 -7.76 16.02
N SER A 37 9.61 -7.57 14.85
CA SER A 37 8.29 -8.09 14.53
C SER A 37 8.36 -9.59 14.25
N SER A 38 7.31 -10.34 14.60
CA SER A 38 7.16 -11.75 14.19
C SER A 38 7.12 -11.93 12.67
N LEU A 39 6.94 -10.83 11.91
CA LEU A 39 6.92 -10.80 10.46
C LEU A 39 8.31 -10.49 9.84
N GLU A 40 9.40 -10.42 10.61
CA GLU A 40 10.75 -10.14 10.10
C GLU A 40 11.26 -11.19 9.08
N SER A 41 10.73 -12.42 9.06
CA SER A 41 11.11 -13.39 8.01
C SER A 41 10.45 -13.13 6.67
N VAL A 42 9.34 -12.37 6.66
CA VAL A 42 8.46 -12.17 5.50
C VAL A 42 8.25 -10.69 5.16
N TRP A 43 8.89 -9.77 5.87
CA TRP A 43 8.65 -8.33 5.71
C TRP A 43 8.94 -7.82 4.29
N HIS A 44 9.98 -8.32 3.62
CA HIS A 44 10.30 -7.92 2.24
C HIS A 44 9.14 -8.22 1.29
N HIS A 45 8.40 -9.31 1.52
CA HIS A 45 7.24 -9.67 0.71
C HIS A 45 6.12 -8.65 0.92
N TYR A 46 5.72 -8.40 2.17
CA TYR A 46 4.64 -7.47 2.48
C TYR A 46 4.95 -6.02 2.13
N VAL A 47 6.19 -5.57 2.30
CA VAL A 47 6.62 -4.23 1.88
C VAL A 47 6.54 -4.08 0.36
N LYS A 48 6.88 -5.12 -0.42
CA LYS A 48 6.71 -5.10 -1.89
C LYS A 48 5.24 -5.06 -2.30
N GLU A 49 4.37 -5.84 -1.67
CA GLU A 49 2.93 -5.80 -1.96
C GLU A 49 2.31 -4.45 -1.60
N ALA A 50 2.67 -3.89 -0.45
CA ALA A 50 2.28 -2.56 -0.03
C ALA A 50 2.74 -1.49 -1.02
N GLN A 51 3.98 -1.59 -1.49
CA GLN A 51 4.53 -0.69 -2.49
C GLN A 51 3.79 -0.80 -3.82
N GLN A 52 3.42 -2.01 -4.26
CA GLN A 52 2.63 -2.21 -5.48
C GLN A 52 1.26 -1.53 -5.36
N PHE A 53 0.57 -1.69 -4.22
CA PHE A 53 -0.70 -1.02 -3.97
C PHE A 53 -0.56 0.51 -4.06
N ILE A 54 0.44 1.09 -3.39
CA ILE A 54 0.70 2.54 -3.41
C ILE A 54 0.99 3.03 -4.83
N ASN A 55 1.77 2.29 -5.61
CA ASN A 55 2.09 2.66 -6.99
C ASN A 55 0.86 2.60 -7.91
N LEU A 56 -0.02 1.62 -7.74
CA LEU A 56 -1.30 1.54 -8.46
C LEU A 56 -2.21 2.73 -8.11
N ALA A 57 -2.32 3.09 -6.84
CA ALA A 57 -3.09 4.27 -6.43
C ALA A 57 -2.49 5.57 -6.99
N LEU A 58 -1.15 5.65 -7.05
CA LEU A 58 -0.45 6.82 -7.58
C LEU A 58 -0.66 7.00 -9.08
N GLU A 59 -0.55 5.92 -9.85
CA GLU A 59 -0.81 5.91 -11.30
C GLU A 59 -2.21 6.49 -11.61
N ALA A 60 -3.23 6.05 -10.89
CA ALA A 60 -4.59 6.57 -11.08
C ALA A 60 -4.79 8.02 -10.60
N ALA A 61 -4.05 8.46 -9.58
CA ALA A 61 -4.05 9.85 -9.15
C ALA A 61 -3.48 10.77 -10.25
N GLU A 62 -2.35 10.38 -10.85
CA GLU A 62 -1.70 11.12 -11.95
C GLU A 62 -2.62 11.20 -13.18
N PHE A 63 -3.27 10.10 -13.57
CA PHE A 63 -4.23 10.11 -14.69
C PHE A 63 -5.40 11.08 -14.49
N ARG A 64 -5.94 11.19 -13.27
CA ARG A 64 -7.04 12.11 -12.96
C ARG A 64 -6.64 13.57 -13.02
N ILE A 65 -5.38 13.89 -12.70
CA ILE A 65 -4.83 15.25 -12.84
C ILE A 65 -4.66 15.59 -14.32
N ASP A 66 -4.17 14.66 -15.12
CA ASP A 66 -3.91 14.84 -16.55
C ASP A 66 -5.18 14.79 -17.43
N GLY A 67 -6.33 14.46 -16.84
CA GLY A 67 -7.64 14.50 -17.52
C GLY A 67 -7.88 13.38 -18.53
N SER A 68 -7.09 12.30 -18.48
CA SER A 68 -7.28 11.14 -19.35
C SER A 68 -8.23 10.11 -18.71
N SER A 69 -9.27 9.71 -19.45
CA SER A 69 -10.24 8.72 -18.97
C SER A 69 -9.77 7.31 -19.31
N PRO A 70 -9.77 6.35 -18.37
CA PRO A 70 -9.49 4.97 -18.70
C PRO A 70 -10.73 4.34 -19.38
N GLU A 71 -10.50 3.55 -20.42
CA GLU A 71 -11.56 2.75 -21.09
C GLU A 71 -11.92 1.48 -20.30
N ASN A 72 -11.21 1.19 -19.20
CA ASN A 72 -11.40 -0.01 -18.38
C ASN A 72 -11.11 0.35 -16.91
N PRO A 73 -11.93 -0.02 -15.91
CA PRO A 73 -11.64 0.25 -14.50
C PRO A 73 -10.42 -0.57 -14.07
N SER A 74 -9.23 -0.03 -14.33
CA SER A 74 -7.95 -0.69 -14.08
C SER A 74 -7.76 -0.88 -12.57
N LEU A 75 -6.89 -1.83 -12.20
CA LEU A 75 -6.52 -2.08 -10.80
C LEU A 75 -6.03 -0.79 -10.10
N SER A 76 -5.44 0.13 -10.87
CA SER A 76 -4.99 1.45 -10.43
C SER A 76 -6.15 2.31 -9.91
N PHE A 77 -7.27 2.38 -10.64
CA PHE A 77 -8.45 3.13 -10.20
C PHE A 77 -9.10 2.53 -8.97
N LYS A 78 -9.12 1.19 -8.83
CA LYS A 78 -9.65 0.54 -7.61
C LYS A 78 -8.77 0.82 -6.38
N ALA A 79 -7.45 0.75 -6.52
CA ALA A 79 -6.53 1.12 -5.44
C ALA A 79 -6.72 2.60 -5.03
N TYR A 80 -6.99 3.46 -6.02
CA TYR A 80 -7.28 4.86 -5.78
C TYR A 80 -8.65 5.09 -5.13
N GLU A 81 -9.71 4.37 -5.51
CA GLU A 81 -11.02 4.41 -4.84
C GLU A 81 -10.91 4.01 -3.35
N ILE A 82 -10.15 2.96 -3.04
CA ILE A 82 -9.84 2.57 -1.66
C ILE A 82 -9.12 3.71 -0.93
N THR A 83 -8.16 4.36 -1.59
CA THR A 83 -7.40 5.49 -1.04
C THR A 83 -8.32 6.68 -0.74
N LEU A 84 -9.26 7.00 -1.64
CA LEU A 84 -10.25 8.07 -1.45
C LEU A 84 -11.22 7.75 -0.31
N ASN A 85 -11.66 6.50 -0.18
CA ASN A 85 -12.54 6.10 0.92
C ASN A 85 -11.86 6.24 2.29
N VAL A 86 -10.54 5.99 2.36
CA VAL A 86 -9.74 6.18 3.57
C VAL A 86 -9.48 7.66 3.86
N MET A 87 -9.44 8.51 2.82
CA MET A 87 -9.12 9.93 2.94
C MET A 87 -10.12 10.83 2.19
N PRO A 88 -11.40 10.85 2.60
CA PRO A 88 -12.47 11.50 1.83
C PRO A 88 -12.31 13.02 1.72
N GLU A 89 -11.65 13.66 2.69
CA GLU A 89 -11.48 15.11 2.75
C GLU A 89 -10.17 15.60 2.09
N ALA A 90 -9.33 14.70 1.59
CA ALA A 90 -8.05 15.07 1.00
C ALA A 90 -8.19 15.49 -0.47
N SER A 91 -7.50 16.56 -0.86
CA SER A 91 -7.42 16.94 -2.28
C SER A 91 -6.60 15.91 -3.07
N ILE A 92 -6.85 15.83 -4.39
CA ILE A 92 -6.13 14.91 -5.29
C ILE A 92 -4.61 15.12 -5.20
N GLU A 93 -4.16 16.38 -5.21
CA GLU A 93 -2.74 16.75 -5.07
C GLU A 93 -2.16 16.34 -3.71
N SER A 94 -2.94 16.43 -2.63
CA SER A 94 -2.51 15.99 -1.30
C SER A 94 -2.32 14.47 -1.25
N ILE A 95 -3.24 13.73 -1.85
CA ILE A 95 -3.17 12.27 -1.95
C ILE A 95 -1.95 11.85 -2.76
N GLU A 96 -1.72 12.43 -3.93
CA GLU A 96 -0.57 12.13 -4.79
C GLU A 96 0.77 12.37 -4.05
N ASN A 97 0.92 13.53 -3.42
CA ASN A 97 2.13 13.87 -2.66
C ASN A 97 2.38 12.90 -1.50
N MET A 98 1.30 12.50 -0.81
CA MET A 98 1.38 11.50 0.26
C MET A 98 1.79 10.13 -0.27
N LEU A 99 1.17 9.65 -1.35
CA LEU A 99 1.49 8.36 -1.98
C LEU A 99 2.95 8.33 -2.48
N LYS A 100 3.44 9.42 -3.08
CA LYS A 100 4.86 9.58 -3.48
C LYS A 100 5.79 9.44 -2.28
N ARG A 101 5.46 10.09 -1.15
CA ARG A 101 6.22 9.97 0.10
C ARG A 101 6.21 8.54 0.66
N PHE A 102 5.06 7.88 0.65
CA PHE A 102 4.94 6.48 1.09
C PHE A 102 5.73 5.51 0.21
N SER A 103 5.67 5.66 -1.11
CA SER A 103 6.42 4.80 -2.04
C SER A 103 7.94 4.91 -1.83
N ARG A 104 8.45 6.15 -1.64
CA ARG A 104 9.87 6.38 -1.32
C ARG A 104 10.26 5.74 0.02
N PHE A 105 9.43 5.92 1.05
CA PHE A 105 9.69 5.33 2.36
C PHE A 105 9.70 3.80 2.31
N LEU A 106 8.75 3.17 1.62
CA LEU A 106 8.69 1.70 1.45
C LEU A 106 9.90 1.18 0.68
N THR A 107 10.35 1.88 -0.36
CA THR A 107 11.59 1.55 -1.09
C THR A 107 12.79 1.54 -0.15
N ARG A 108 12.90 2.56 0.69
CA ARG A 108 13.97 2.69 1.67
C ARG A 108 13.84 1.61 2.76
N MET A 109 12.62 1.27 3.19
CA MET A 109 12.40 0.16 4.12
C MET A 109 12.97 -1.14 3.58
N LEU A 110 12.82 -1.44 2.27
CA LEU A 110 13.40 -2.64 1.61
C LEU A 110 14.92 -2.77 1.76
N LEU A 111 15.63 -1.69 2.09
CA LEU A 111 17.06 -1.71 2.30
C LEU A 111 17.43 -1.87 3.78
N SER A 112 16.72 -1.18 4.70
CA SER A 112 16.99 -1.26 6.14
C SER A 112 15.82 -0.75 6.97
N PRO A 113 14.88 -1.59 7.45
CA PRO A 113 13.65 -1.10 8.07
C PRO A 113 13.86 -0.52 9.48
N TRP A 114 15.02 -0.73 10.12
CA TRP A 114 15.18 -0.52 11.57
C TRP A 114 15.88 0.78 11.99
N ILE A 115 16.49 1.52 11.06
CA ILE A 115 17.25 2.75 11.38
C ILE A 115 16.53 3.96 10.80
N LEU A 116 15.55 4.51 11.52
CA LEU A 116 14.75 5.62 11.00
C LEU A 116 15.27 6.99 11.47
N SER A 117 15.29 7.96 10.56
CA SER A 117 15.37 9.38 10.92
C SER A 117 14.05 9.85 11.55
N GLU A 118 14.03 11.05 12.17
CA GLU A 118 12.79 11.63 12.69
C GLU A 118 11.71 11.84 11.63
N GLU A 119 12.11 12.23 10.41
CA GLU A 119 11.20 12.40 9.28
C GLU A 119 10.64 11.06 8.79
N GLU A 120 11.48 10.04 8.78
CA GLU A 120 11.08 8.67 8.45
C GLU A 120 10.15 8.09 9.52
N LEU A 121 10.34 8.40 10.80
CA LEU A 121 9.41 8.04 11.87
C LEU A 121 8.05 8.71 11.68
N LYS A 122 8.00 9.99 11.31
CA LYS A 122 6.74 10.67 10.98
C LYS A 122 6.03 9.99 9.81
N THR A 123 6.79 9.64 8.77
CA THR A 123 6.26 8.94 7.59
C THR A 123 5.76 7.54 7.95
N ALA A 124 6.50 6.79 8.77
CA ALA A 124 6.10 5.47 9.26
C ALA A 124 4.78 5.52 10.04
N ASN A 125 4.60 6.53 10.91
CA ASN A 125 3.36 6.72 11.66
C ASN A 125 2.17 7.06 10.76
N GLN A 126 2.37 7.93 9.75
CA GLN A 126 1.33 8.24 8.77
C GLN A 126 0.95 7.02 7.94
N LEU A 127 1.94 6.23 7.52
CA LEU A 127 1.73 5.01 6.77
C LEU A 127 1.03 3.92 7.62
N LEU A 128 1.34 3.88 8.91
CA LEU A 128 0.66 2.99 9.88
C LEU A 128 -0.82 3.35 9.99
N ILE A 129 -1.15 4.63 10.12
CA ILE A 129 -2.55 5.09 10.15
C ILE A 129 -3.24 4.70 8.84
N PHE A 130 -2.62 5.01 7.70
CA PHE A 130 -3.17 4.70 6.38
C PHE A 130 -3.50 3.20 6.21
N PHE A 131 -2.54 2.30 6.49
CA PHE A 131 -2.81 0.87 6.38
C PHE A 131 -3.76 0.34 7.46
N SER A 132 -3.83 0.97 8.64
CA SER A 132 -4.83 0.60 9.65
C SER A 132 -6.26 0.90 9.16
N GLU A 133 -6.46 2.02 8.47
CA GLU A 133 -7.77 2.36 7.90
C GLU A 133 -8.12 1.48 6.70
N ILE A 134 -7.13 1.10 5.87
CA ILE A 134 -7.33 0.10 4.80
C ILE A 134 -7.71 -1.26 5.39
N GLU A 135 -7.03 -1.71 6.45
CA GLU A 135 -7.32 -2.98 7.13
C GLU A 135 -8.76 -2.99 7.66
N LYS A 136 -9.21 -1.91 8.31
CA LYS A 136 -10.60 -1.76 8.78
C LYS A 136 -11.59 -1.78 7.62
N ALA A 137 -11.35 -0.98 6.59
CA ALA A 137 -12.22 -0.93 5.42
C ALA A 137 -12.29 -2.29 4.71
N GLY A 138 -11.15 -2.97 4.55
CA GLY A 138 -11.08 -4.30 3.94
C GLY A 138 -11.72 -5.42 4.77
N ALA A 139 -11.80 -5.27 6.10
CA ALA A 139 -12.56 -6.16 6.97
C ALA A 139 -14.08 -5.97 6.85
N GLU A 140 -14.53 -4.79 6.40
CA GLU A 140 -15.95 -4.44 6.29
C GLU A 140 -16.51 -4.56 4.86
N ILE A 141 -15.65 -4.68 3.84
CA ILE A 141 -16.09 -4.68 2.44
C ILE A 141 -15.91 -6.04 1.77
N ASP A 142 -17.04 -6.69 1.45
CA ASP A 142 -17.09 -7.92 0.62
C ASP A 142 -17.19 -7.54 -0.87
N PHE A 143 -16.09 -7.14 -1.49
CA PHE A 143 -16.05 -6.96 -2.94
C PHE A 143 -15.99 -8.35 -3.60
N ASN A 144 -17.12 -8.83 -4.12
CA ASN A 144 -17.14 -9.94 -5.07
C ASN A 144 -16.45 -9.49 -6.37
N PHE A 145 -15.19 -9.89 -6.55
CA PHE A 145 -14.53 -9.79 -7.84
C PHE A 145 -14.99 -10.98 -8.69
N PRO A 146 -15.47 -10.78 -9.93
CA PRO A 146 -15.50 -11.88 -10.88
C PRO A 146 -14.07 -12.37 -11.07
N THR A 147 -13.83 -13.62 -10.69
CA THR A 147 -12.63 -14.36 -11.10
C THR A 147 -12.75 -14.61 -12.60
N PHE A 148 -11.91 -13.95 -13.39
CA PHE A 148 -11.75 -14.28 -14.81
C PHE A 148 -10.90 -15.55 -14.94
#